data_AF-A0A942TZB1-F1
#
_entry.id   AF-A0A942TZB1-F1
#
_cell.length_a   1.000
_cell.length_b   1.000
_cell.length_c   1.000
_cell.angle_alpha   90.00
_cell.angle_beta   90.00
_cell.angle_gamma   90.00
#
_symmetry.space_group_name_H-M   'P 1'
#
loop_
_entity.id
_entity.type
_entity.pdbx_description
1 polymer ?
#
loop_
_entity_poly.entity_id
_entity_poly.type
_entity_poly.pdbx_seq_one_letter_code
_entity_poly.pdbx_strand_id
1 'polypeptide(L)'
;MQIYFSPEVITPHFQVLNVVDSTNKAVGNVAFLFDEKKLFVYGILEEEGVGLDFKDLVTPYIKGMTKAKPGVDIFSCLYVGCKKIKLSEEEEEK
;
A
#
# COMPACT_ATOMS: atom_id res chain seq x y z
N MET A 1 -15.54 -4.92 -6.14
CA MET A 1 -16.21 -3.82 -5.39
C MET A 1 -15.25 -2.65 -5.44
N GLN A 2 -15.67 -1.44 -5.76
CA GLN A 2 -14.72 -0.34 -5.95
C GLN A 2 -14.20 0.15 -4.58
N ILE A 3 -12.89 0.35 -4.49
CA ILE A 3 -12.20 0.85 -3.30
C ILE A 3 -11.38 2.09 -3.66
N TYR A 4 -11.16 2.96 -2.67
CA TYR A 4 -10.46 4.22 -2.84
C TYR A 4 -9.56 4.49 -1.64
N PHE A 5 -8.52 5.29 -1.86
CA PHE A 5 -7.75 5.86 -0.76
C PHE A 5 -8.46 7.07 -0.17
N SER A 6 -8.59 7.07 1.15
CA SER A 6 -9.03 8.20 1.95
C SER A 6 -7.86 8.59 2.88
N PRO A 7 -7.15 9.69 2.60
CA PRO A 7 -6.01 10.11 3.42
C PRO A 7 -6.41 10.35 4.87
N GLU A 8 -5.69 9.73 5.80
CA GLU A 8 -5.87 9.96 7.24
C GLU A 8 -4.78 10.90 7.77
N VAL A 9 -3.52 10.61 7.45
CA VAL A 9 -2.37 11.43 7.85
C VAL A 9 -1.35 11.45 6.72
N ILE A 10 -0.85 12.63 6.36
CA ILE A 10 0.23 12.80 5.38
C ILE A 10 1.30 13.69 5.99
N THR A 11 2.51 13.16 6.14
CA THR A 11 3.68 13.90 6.61
C THR A 11 4.89 13.63 5.70
N PRO A 12 5.98 14.40 5.85
CA PRO A 12 7.23 14.11 5.15
C PRO A 12 7.87 12.75 5.50
N HIS A 13 7.55 12.21 6.68
CA HIS A 13 8.15 10.99 7.24
C HIS A 13 7.28 9.74 7.04
N PHE A 14 5.96 9.91 7.07
CA PHE A 14 5.03 8.80 6.89
C PHE A 14 3.68 9.28 6.33
N GLN A 15 2.97 8.37 5.70
CA GLN A 15 1.61 8.57 5.21
C GLN A 15 0.74 7.39 5.62
N VAL A 16 -0.46 7.67 6.10
CA VAL A 16 -1.48 6.67 6.42
C VAL A 16 -2.71 6.99 5.59
N LEU A 17 -3.13 6.04 4.78
CA LEU A 17 -4.32 6.12 3.94
C LEU A 17 -5.28 5.00 4.35
N ASN A 18 -6.51 5.37 4.64
CA ASN A 18 -7.58 4.39 4.76
C ASN A 18 -7.98 3.89 3.37
N VAL A 19 -8.38 2.63 3.31
CA VAL A 19 -9.03 2.05 2.14
C VAL A 19 -10.52 2.00 2.45
N VAL A 20 -11.31 2.72 1.66
CA VAL A 20 -12.76 2.79 1.83
C VAL A 20 -13.48 2.26 0.60
N ASP A 21 -14.67 1.71 0.78
CA ASP A 21 -15.55 1.33 -0.31
C ASP A 21 -16.36 2.52 -0.86
N SER A 22 -17.21 2.27 -1.86
CA SER A 22 -18.12 3.26 -2.44
C SER A 22 -19.16 3.84 -1.46
N THR A 23 -19.37 3.21 -0.31
CA THR A 23 -20.26 3.67 0.76
C THR A 23 -19.53 4.44 1.86
N ASN A 24 -18.23 4.68 1.67
CA ASN A 24 -17.32 5.31 2.63
C ASN A 24 -17.09 4.47 3.90
N LYS A 25 -17.32 3.16 3.82
CA LYS A 25 -16.99 2.22 4.89
C LYS A 25 -15.52 1.86 4.80
N ALA A 26 -14.81 1.90 5.93
CA ALA A 26 -13.43 1.43 6.00
C ALA A 26 -13.37 -0.09 5.80
N VAL A 27 -12.57 -0.51 4.83
CA VAL A 27 -12.31 -1.93 4.49
C VAL A 27 -10.84 -2.32 4.71
N GLY A 28 -10.00 -1.35 5.06
CA GLY A 28 -8.58 -1.56 5.37
C GLY A 28 -7.80 -0.26 5.50
N ASN A 29 -6.48 -0.37 5.58
CA ASN A 29 -5.56 0.76 5.54
C ASN A 29 -4.24 0.39 4.86
N VAL A 30 -3.49 1.42 4.49
CA VAL A 30 -2.10 1.31 4.06
C VAL A 30 -1.28 2.43 4.69
N ALA A 31 -0.13 2.06 5.22
CA ALA A 31 0.86 2.94 5.79
C ALA A 31 2.15 2.89 4.95
N PHE A 32 2.70 4.06 4.70
CA PHE A 32 3.97 4.29 4.03
C PHE A 32 4.90 5.00 4.99
N LEU A 33 6.03 4.41 5.30
CA LEU A 33 7.06 5.01 6.14
C LEU A 33 8.31 5.25 5.29
N PHE A 34 8.80 6.49 5.31
CA PHE A 34 9.99 6.91 4.61
C PHE A 34 11.14 7.02 5.61
N ASP A 35 12.21 6.26 5.37
CA ASP A 35 13.42 6.30 6.18
C ASP A 35 14.64 6.31 5.27
N GLU A 36 15.32 7.45 5.16
CA GLU A 36 16.46 7.69 4.27
C GLU A 36 16.23 7.18 2.83
N LYS A 37 16.82 6.02 2.50
CA LYS A 37 16.72 5.35 1.20
C LYS A 37 15.77 4.15 1.23
N LYS A 38 14.88 4.05 2.20
CA LYS A 38 13.94 2.94 2.36
C LYS A 38 12.50 3.45 2.39
N LEU A 39 11.64 2.71 1.71
CA LEU A 39 10.19 2.87 1.74
C LEU A 39 9.58 1.59 2.30
N PHE A 40 9.06 1.68 3.52
CA PHE A 40 8.30 0.60 4.11
C PHE A 40 6.83 0.78 3.78
N VAL A 41 6.22 -0.25 3.20
CA VAL A 41 4.80 -0.29 2.86
C VAL A 41 4.15 -1.38 3.68
N TYR A 42 3.20 -1.00 4.52
CA TYR A 42 2.37 -1.94 5.26
C TYR A 42 0.91 -1.72 4.89
N GLY A 43 0.23 -2.77 4.45
CA GLY A 43 -1.19 -2.67 4.10
C GLY A 43 -1.97 -3.84 4.66
N ILE A 44 -3.16 -3.56 5.17
CA ILE A 44 -4.10 -4.56 5.64
C ILE A 44 -5.48 -4.27 5.07
N LEU A 45 -6.08 -5.29 4.49
CA LEU A 45 -7.43 -5.28 3.97
C LEU A 45 -8.21 -6.40 4.64
N GLU A 46 -9.33 -6.08 5.28
CA GLU A 46 -10.14 -7.09 5.97
C GLU A 46 -10.91 -7.97 4.98
N GLU A 47 -11.36 -7.37 3.87
CA GLU A 47 -12.29 -8.00 2.95
C GLU A 47 -11.56 -8.74 1.81
N GLU A 48 -11.71 -10.06 1.72
CA GLU A 48 -11.01 -10.88 0.72
C GLU A 48 -11.41 -10.56 -0.73
N GLY A 49 -12.66 -10.11 -0.95
CA GLY A 49 -13.23 -9.88 -2.28
C GLY A 49 -12.62 -8.72 -3.06
N VAL A 50 -11.76 -7.91 -2.43
CA VAL A 50 -11.16 -6.69 -3.02
C VAL A 50 -9.62 -6.74 -3.10
N GLY A 51 -9.02 -7.91 -2.92
CA GLY A 51 -7.55 -8.04 -2.95
C GLY A 51 -6.89 -7.67 -4.28
N LEU A 52 -7.54 -7.97 -5.42
CA LEU A 52 -7.04 -7.57 -6.75
C LEU A 52 -7.12 -6.06 -6.94
N ASP A 53 -8.28 -5.48 -6.65
CA ASP A 53 -8.50 -4.02 -6.70
C ASP A 53 -7.49 -3.29 -5.80
N PHE A 54 -7.17 -3.85 -4.63
CA PHE A 54 -6.19 -3.27 -3.70
C PHE A 54 -4.77 -3.32 -4.25
N LYS A 55 -4.37 -4.42 -4.87
CA LYS A 55 -3.06 -4.51 -5.52
C LYS A 55 -2.94 -3.50 -6.66
N ASP A 56 -3.98 -3.34 -7.47
CA ASP A 56 -4.03 -2.39 -8.59
C ASP A 56 -4.06 -0.94 -8.12
N LEU A 57 -4.57 -0.67 -6.92
CA LEU A 57 -4.56 0.66 -6.28
C LEU A 57 -3.18 1.01 -5.68
N VAL A 58 -2.56 0.07 -4.96
CA VAL A 58 -1.29 0.29 -4.23
C VAL A 58 -0.10 0.33 -5.18
N THR A 59 -0.06 -0.52 -6.20
CA THR A 59 1.08 -0.64 -7.14
C THR A 59 1.44 0.70 -7.82
N PRO A 60 0.52 1.41 -8.50
CA PRO A 60 0.84 2.69 -9.14
C PRO A 60 1.19 3.77 -8.11
N TYR A 61 0.62 3.70 -6.91
CA TYR A 61 0.93 4.64 -5.83
C TYR A 61 2.40 4.51 -5.39
N ILE A 62 2.87 3.28 -5.16
CA ILE A 62 4.28 2.98 -4.87
C ILE A 62 5.17 3.45 -6.04
N LYS A 63 4.81 3.14 -7.29
CA LYS A 63 5.57 3.59 -8.47
C LYS A 63 5.63 5.12 -8.59
N GLY A 64 4.61 5.84 -8.14
CA GLY A 64 4.63 7.30 -8.05
C GLY A 64 5.65 7.79 -7.00
N MET A 65 5.70 7.13 -5.85
CA MET A 65 6.64 7.46 -4.78
C MET A 65 8.09 7.21 -5.16
N THR A 66 8.40 6.10 -5.83
CA THR A 66 9.77 5.80 -6.29
C THR A 66 10.25 6.73 -7.39
N LYS A 67 9.35 7.29 -8.21
CA LYS A 67 9.69 8.36 -9.15
C LYS A 67 10.03 9.67 -8.43
N ALA A 68 9.31 9.99 -7.36
CA ALA A 68 9.55 11.21 -6.57
C ALA A 68 10.85 11.14 -5.75
N LYS A 69 11.23 9.94 -5.30
CA LYS A 69 12.48 9.67 -4.59
C LYS A 69 13.24 8.54 -5.30
N PRO A 70 14.10 8.85 -6.29
CA PRO A 70 14.88 7.83 -6.98
C PRO A 70 15.91 7.17 -6.06
N GLY A 71 16.12 5.86 -6.22
CA GLY A 71 17.11 5.08 -5.46
C GLY A 71 16.65 4.67 -4.05
N VAL A 72 15.35 4.44 -3.88
CA VAL A 72 14.73 4.00 -2.61
C VAL A 72 14.40 2.51 -2.69
N ASP A 73 14.86 1.74 -1.71
CA ASP A 73 14.56 0.32 -1.55
C ASP A 73 13.15 0.15 -0.98
N ILE A 74 12.32 -0.67 -1.64
CA ILE A 74 10.92 -0.86 -1.27
C ILE A 74 10.80 -2.15 -0.46
N PHE A 75 10.29 -2.03 0.76
CA PHE A 75 9.96 -3.16 1.62
C PHE A 75 8.44 -3.21 1.78
N SER A 76 7.79 -4.24 1.25
CA SER A 76 6.32 -4.31 1.24
C SER A 76 5.79 -5.50 2.02
N CYS A 77 4.76 -5.25 2.82
CA CYS A 77 4.00 -6.29 3.51
C CYS A 77 2.52 -5.97 3.40
N LEU A 78 1.84 -6.67 2.50
CA LEU A 78 0.41 -6.49 2.27
C LEU A 78 -0.35 -7.73 2.73
N TYR A 79 -1.45 -7.52 3.44
CA TYR A 79 -2.35 -8.56 3.92
C TYR A 79 -3.76 -8.32 3.40
N VAL A 80 -4.42 -9.38 2.95
CA VAL A 80 -5.83 -9.39 2.54
C VAL A 80 -6.51 -10.56 3.21
N GLY A 81 -7.51 -10.32 4.07
CA GLY A 81 -8.24 -11.36 4.79
C GLY A 81 -7.32 -12.34 5.53
N CYS A 82 -6.38 -11.81 6.31
CA CYS A 82 -5.36 -12.58 7.03
C CYS A 82 -4.35 -13.37 6.15
N LYS A 83 -4.36 -13.19 4.83
CA LYS A 83 -3.39 -13.79 3.91
C LYS A 83 -2.37 -12.76 3.44
N LYS A 84 -1.08 -13.08 3.56
CA LYS A 84 0.01 -12.25 3.02
C LYS A 84 -0.02 -12.33 1.50
N ILE A 85 -0.09 -11.19 0.82
CA ILE A 85 0.03 -11.10 -0.63
C ILE A 85 1.40 -10.51 -0.98
N LYS A 86 2.02 -11.03 -2.05
CA LYS A 86 3.25 -10.47 -2.60
C LYS A 86 2.93 -9.41 -3.64
N LEU A 87 3.47 -8.20 -3.45
CA LEU A 87 3.60 -7.23 -4.53
C LEU A 87 4.63 -7.82 -5.50
N SER A 88 4.18 -8.07 -6.73
CA SER A 88 5.01 -8.67 -7.79
C SER A 88 6.01 -7.63 -8.28
N GLU A 89 7.15 -7.56 -7.58
CA GLU A 89 8.46 -7.00 -7.96
C GLU A 89 9.44 -7.11 -6.76
N GLU A 90 9.26 -8.07 -5.84
CA GLU A 90 10.39 -8.57 -5.05
C GLU A 90 11.17 -9.48 -5.99
N GLU A 91 12.19 -8.92 -6.66
CA GLU A 91 13.23 -9.73 -7.31
C GLU A 91 13.68 -10.78 -6.29
N GLU A 92 13.63 -12.05 -6.70
CA GLU A 92 14.27 -13.12 -5.96
C GLU A 92 15.76 -12.77 -5.87
N GLU A 93 16.22 -12.26 -4.72
CA GLU A 93 17.63 -12.29 -4.38
C GLU A 93 18.07 -13.76 -4.41
N LYS A 94 18.82 -14.12 -5.46
CA LYS A 94 19.66 -15.31 -5.56
C LYS A 94 21.09 -14.89 -5.82
#